data_AF-A0A5C7P3Q8-F1
#
_entry.id   AF-A0A5C7P3Q8-F1
#
_cell.length_a   1.000
_cell.length_b   1.000
_cell.length_c   1.000
_cell.angle_alpha   90.00
_cell.angle_beta   90.00
_cell.angle_gamma   90.00
#
_symmetry.space_group_name_H-M   'P 1'
#
loop_
_entity.id
_entity.type
_entity.pdbx_description
1 polymer ?
#
loop_
_entity_poly.entity_id
_entity_poly.type
_entity_poly.pdbx_seq_one_letter_code
_entity_poly.pdbx_strand_id
1 'polypeptide(L)'
;MTDLAHQWVERALKRTLTDFQRRAVDLLCRSQGCGPYDLGTTFERAGWEYGHGVRFVLHRPSLATFDGASLTRLVIGAHEECIRVDIDPVSFRYLAICMWPRQGRDGEVWFRHPTIEQAVDSYRKTYSTPRMY
;
A
#
# COMPACT_ATOMS: atom_id res chain seq x y z
N MET A 1 1.86 21.60 -8.92
CA MET A 1 2.26 20.71 -7.80
C MET A 1 1.00 20.45 -7.01
N THR A 2 0.38 19.29 -7.21
CA THR A 2 -0.81 18.87 -6.47
C THR A 2 -0.42 18.75 -4.99
N ASP A 3 -1.18 19.35 -4.07
CA ASP A 3 -1.01 19.15 -2.61
C ASP A 3 -0.86 17.65 -2.34
N LEU A 4 0.14 17.25 -1.54
CA LEU A 4 0.36 15.85 -1.21
C LEU A 4 -0.83 15.32 -0.41
N ALA A 5 -1.25 14.07 -0.66
CA ALA A 5 -2.51 13.54 -0.13
C ALA A 5 -2.54 13.56 1.40
N HIS A 6 -1.39 13.28 2.04
CA HIS A 6 -1.25 13.36 3.49
C HIS A 6 -1.52 14.74 4.09
N GLN A 7 -1.25 15.85 3.38
CA GLN A 7 -1.49 17.20 3.89
C GLN A 7 -2.99 17.47 4.06
N TRP A 8 -3.80 16.98 3.12
CA TRP A 8 -5.25 17.01 3.26
C TRP A 8 -5.70 16.19 4.47
N VAL A 9 -5.13 14.99 4.67
CA VAL A 9 -5.47 14.10 5.79
C VAL A 9 -5.10 14.73 7.14
N GLU A 10 -3.92 15.34 7.26
CA GLU A 10 -3.51 16.05 8.48
C GLU A 10 -4.46 17.21 8.82
N ARG A 11 -4.90 17.98 7.82
CA ARG A 11 -5.91 19.04 8.00
C ARG A 11 -7.26 18.48 8.44
N ALA A 12 -7.73 17.40 7.79
CA ALA A 12 -9.01 16.77 8.09
C ALA A 12 -9.04 16.16 9.50
N LEU A 13 -7.97 15.47 9.89
CA LEU A 13 -7.83 14.84 11.20
C LEU A 13 -7.39 15.81 12.31
N LYS A 14 -7.00 17.04 11.95
CA LYS A 14 -6.44 18.06 12.86
C LYS A 14 -5.25 17.52 13.68
N ARG A 15 -4.40 16.69 13.06
CA ARG A 15 -3.20 16.12 13.68
C ARG A 15 -2.08 15.96 12.68
N THR A 16 -0.86 15.96 13.16
CA THR A 16 0.33 15.63 12.36
C THR A 16 0.48 14.12 12.25
N LEU A 17 0.74 13.63 11.04
CA LEU A 17 1.05 12.23 10.76
C LEU A 17 2.56 11.99 10.92
N THR A 18 2.94 10.79 11.31
CA THR A 18 4.35 10.37 11.24
C THR A 18 4.79 10.25 9.78
N ASP A 19 6.10 10.27 9.52
CA ASP A 19 6.62 10.15 8.15
C ASP A 19 6.16 8.86 7.45
N PHE A 20 6.09 7.75 8.20
CA PHE A 20 5.53 6.51 7.67
C PHE A 20 4.04 6.64 7.35
N GLN A 21 3.25 7.22 8.27
CA GLN A 21 1.81 7.42 8.05
C GLN A 21 1.54 8.28 6.81
N ARG A 22 2.34 9.33 6.57
CA ARG A 22 2.25 10.18 5.36
C ARG A 22 2.48 9.38 4.09
N ARG A 23 3.56 8.59 4.05
CA ARG A 23 3.89 7.74 2.90
C ARG A 23 2.83 6.68 2.63
N ALA A 24 2.27 6.09 3.69
CA ALA A 24 1.19 5.12 3.58
C ALA A 24 -0.09 5.74 3.01
N VAL A 25 -0.44 6.97 3.40
CA VAL A 25 -1.55 7.73 2.82
C VAL A 25 -1.32 8.03 1.34
N ASP A 26 -0.14 8.56 1.01
CA ASP A 26 0.19 8.91 -0.37
C ASP A 26 0.20 7.67 -1.29
N LEU A 27 0.74 6.55 -0.80
CA LEU A 27 0.71 5.27 -1.50
C LEU A 27 -0.73 4.79 -1.70
N LEU A 28 -1.59 4.87 -0.67
CA LEU A 28 -2.98 4.44 -0.78
C LEU A 28 -3.72 5.25 -1.86
N CYS A 29 -3.67 6.58 -1.81
CA CYS A 29 -4.31 7.45 -2.80
C CYS A 29 -3.77 7.19 -4.22
N ARG A 30 -2.45 7.12 -4.38
CA ARG A 30 -1.82 6.82 -5.67
C ARG A 30 -2.24 5.45 -6.21
N SER A 31 -2.35 4.45 -5.34
CA SER A 31 -2.78 3.11 -5.75
C SER A 31 -4.22 3.10 -6.26
N GLN A 32 -5.13 3.77 -5.56
CA GLN A 32 -6.54 3.83 -5.93
C GLN A 32 -6.80 4.80 -7.10
N GLY A 33 -5.82 5.64 -7.46
CA GLY A 33 -5.96 6.63 -8.53
C GLY A 33 -6.93 7.75 -8.15
N CYS A 34 -7.06 8.05 -6.87
CA CYS A 34 -8.02 9.02 -6.35
C CYS A 34 -7.37 10.00 -5.35
N GLY A 35 -8.10 11.08 -5.04
CA GLY A 35 -7.67 12.05 -4.05
C GLY A 35 -7.96 11.58 -2.63
N PRO A 36 -7.37 12.23 -1.61
CA PRO A 36 -7.61 11.86 -0.21
C PRO A 36 -9.06 12.15 0.23
N TYR A 37 -9.73 13.11 -0.40
CA TYR A 37 -11.15 13.39 -0.16
C TYR A 37 -12.04 12.18 -0.46
N ASP A 38 -11.76 11.43 -1.54
CA ASP A 38 -12.53 10.25 -1.93
C ASP A 38 -12.42 9.10 -0.92
N LEU A 39 -11.40 9.16 -0.05
CA LEU A 39 -11.10 8.19 0.99
C LEU A 39 -11.26 8.78 2.42
N GLY A 40 -11.92 9.92 2.57
CA GLY A 40 -12.01 10.65 3.86
C GLY A 40 -12.41 9.76 5.05
N THR A 41 -13.53 9.04 4.93
CA THR A 41 -14.02 8.11 5.98
C THR A 41 -13.03 6.98 6.29
N THR A 42 -12.26 6.54 5.29
CA THR A 42 -11.20 5.54 5.48
C THR A 42 -10.12 6.07 6.41
N PHE A 43 -9.70 7.33 6.24
CA PHE A 43 -8.67 7.94 7.07
C PHE A 43 -9.15 8.24 8.49
N GLU A 44 -10.40 8.66 8.65
CA GLU A 44 -11.00 8.87 9.98
C GLU A 44 -11.03 7.58 10.80
N ARG A 45 -11.30 6.45 10.15
CA ARG A 45 -11.43 5.12 10.79
C ARG A 45 -10.18 4.27 10.70
N ALA A 46 -9.09 4.80 10.17
CA ALA A 46 -7.88 4.04 9.96
C ALA A 46 -7.31 3.57 11.31
N GLY A 47 -6.84 2.33 11.34
CA GLY A 47 -6.02 1.83 12.44
C GLY A 47 -4.63 2.44 12.32
N TRP A 48 -4.42 3.63 12.88
CA TRP A 48 -3.15 4.36 12.78
C TRP A 48 -2.01 3.74 13.60
N GLU A 49 -2.35 2.83 14.52
CA GLU A 49 -1.46 2.06 15.38
C GLU A 49 -1.78 0.56 15.24
N TYR A 50 -1.48 0.00 14.06
CA TYR A 50 -1.69 -1.43 13.78
C TYR A 50 -0.36 -2.20 13.95
N GLY A 51 0.02 -2.41 15.21
CA GLY A 51 1.38 -2.78 15.58
C GLY A 51 2.32 -1.61 15.29
N HIS A 52 3.32 -1.81 14.43
CA HIS A 52 4.18 -0.73 13.92
C HIS A 52 3.72 -0.16 12.58
N GLY A 53 2.50 -0.50 12.15
CA GLY A 53 1.95 -0.18 10.85
C GLY A 53 0.65 0.61 10.90
N VAL A 54 0.01 0.73 9.74
CA VAL A 54 -1.34 1.30 9.58
C VAL A 54 -2.27 0.33 8.89
N ARG A 55 -3.57 0.48 9.15
CA ARG A 55 -4.64 -0.34 8.55
C ARG A 55 -5.74 0.54 7.98
N PHE A 56 -5.97 0.42 6.67
CA PHE A 56 -7.03 1.14 5.95
C PHE A 56 -8.11 0.18 5.49
N VAL A 57 -9.37 0.38 5.92
CA VAL A 57 -10.50 -0.45 5.51
C VAL A 57 -11.22 0.20 4.34
N LEU A 58 -11.28 -0.50 3.21
CA LEU A 58 -11.91 -0.03 1.98
C LEU A 58 -13.20 -0.80 1.69
N HIS A 59 -14.22 -0.08 1.21
CA HIS A 59 -15.46 -0.68 0.72
C HIS A 59 -15.35 -0.94 -0.79
N ARG A 60 -15.50 -2.22 -1.19
CA ARG A 60 -15.42 -2.69 -2.58
C ARG A 60 -14.22 -2.11 -3.35
N PRO A 61 -12.98 -2.20 -2.82
CA PRO A 61 -11.84 -1.74 -3.58
C PRO A 61 -11.70 -2.56 -4.87
N SER A 62 -11.48 -1.89 -5.99
CA SER A 62 -11.06 -2.56 -7.22
C SER A 62 -9.58 -2.86 -7.08
N LEU A 63 -9.21 -4.13 -7.00
CA LEU A 63 -7.83 -4.60 -6.90
C LEU A 63 -7.44 -5.39 -8.16
N ALA A 64 -7.88 -4.90 -9.32
CA ALA A 64 -7.48 -5.48 -10.60
C ALA A 64 -5.99 -5.21 -10.87
N THR A 65 -5.31 -6.18 -11.49
CA THR A 65 -3.92 -6.04 -11.95
C THR A 65 -3.82 -5.37 -13.33
N PHE A 66 -4.92 -5.37 -14.08
CA PHE A 66 -5.08 -4.74 -15.38
C PHE A 66 -6.53 -4.24 -15.51
N ASP A 67 -6.75 -3.18 -16.30
CA ASP A 67 -8.00 -2.42 -16.41
C ASP A 67 -8.54 -1.92 -15.04
N GLY A 68 -8.30 -0.64 -14.72
CA GLY A 68 -8.46 -0.15 -13.35
C GLY A 68 -7.39 -0.72 -12.40
N ALA A 69 -6.13 -0.74 -12.85
CA ALA A 69 -4.94 -1.40 -12.30
C ALA A 69 -4.45 -0.97 -10.89
N SER A 70 -5.36 -0.83 -9.92
CA SER A 70 -5.03 -0.34 -8.57
C SER A 70 -4.16 -1.33 -7.78
N LEU A 71 -4.33 -2.64 -7.97
CA LEU A 71 -3.45 -3.62 -7.32
C LEU A 71 -2.03 -3.53 -7.86
N THR A 72 -1.87 -3.34 -9.18
CA THR A 72 -0.55 -3.16 -9.79
C THR A 72 0.14 -1.90 -9.28
N ARG A 73 -0.57 -0.76 -9.20
CA ARG A 73 -0.02 0.47 -8.62
C ARG A 73 0.34 0.30 -7.14
N LEU A 74 -0.50 -0.41 -6.38
CA LEU A 74 -0.23 -0.73 -4.97
C LEU A 74 1.05 -1.54 -4.82
N VAL A 75 1.20 -2.61 -5.59
CA VAL A 75 2.39 -3.48 -5.56
C VAL A 75 3.64 -2.69 -5.93
N ILE A 76 3.64 -1.97 -7.05
CA ILE A 76 4.82 -1.21 -7.49
C ILE A 76 5.19 -0.15 -6.44
N GLY A 77 4.22 0.66 -5.99
CA GLY A 77 4.49 1.71 -5.00
C GLY A 77 4.93 1.17 -3.65
N ALA A 78 4.40 0.01 -3.21
CA ALA A 78 4.86 -0.68 -2.01
C ALA A 78 6.34 -1.06 -2.10
N HIS A 79 6.76 -1.60 -3.25
CA HIS A 79 8.17 -1.88 -3.51
C HIS A 79 9.00 -0.60 -3.56
N GLU A 80 8.59 0.47 -4.23
CA GLU A 80 9.33 1.73 -4.29
C GLU A 80 9.51 2.36 -2.90
N GLU A 81 8.48 2.32 -2.07
CA GLU A 81 8.47 2.93 -0.74
C GLU A 81 9.00 2.01 0.38
N CYS A 82 9.50 0.80 0.09
CA CYS A 82 9.87 -0.15 1.15
C CYS A 82 8.72 -0.38 2.16
N ILE A 83 7.49 -0.47 1.68
CA ILE A 83 6.31 -0.69 2.54
C ILE A 83 5.84 -2.12 2.32
N ARG A 84 5.87 -2.95 3.36
CA ARG A 84 5.19 -4.25 3.31
C ARG A 84 3.69 -3.99 3.29
N VAL A 85 3.02 -4.46 2.25
CA VAL A 85 1.57 -4.43 2.14
C VAL A 85 1.01 -5.83 2.36
N ASP A 86 -0.11 -5.91 3.08
CA ASP A 86 -0.91 -7.11 3.25
C ASP A 86 -2.40 -6.76 3.02
N ILE A 87 -3.18 -7.73 2.53
CA ILE A 87 -4.59 -7.54 2.20
C ILE A 87 -5.40 -8.51 3.06
N ASP A 88 -6.09 -7.97 4.07
CA ASP A 88 -6.86 -8.77 5.01
C ASP A 88 -8.37 -8.71 4.72
N PRO A 89 -9.10 -9.82 4.86
CA PRO A 89 -10.56 -9.79 4.86
C PRO A 89 -11.08 -9.05 6.09
N VAL A 90 -12.18 -8.30 5.94
CA VAL A 90 -12.85 -7.62 7.07
C VAL A 90 -14.27 -8.14 7.24
N SER A 91 -15.09 -7.99 6.20
CA SER A 91 -16.47 -8.45 6.16
C SER A 91 -16.96 -8.45 4.71
N PHE A 92 -18.23 -8.81 4.48
CA PHE A 92 -18.79 -8.80 3.13
C PHE A 92 -18.59 -7.43 2.46
N ARG A 93 -17.86 -7.43 1.33
CA ARG A 93 -17.49 -6.24 0.52
C ARG A 93 -16.43 -5.32 1.14
N TYR A 94 -15.83 -5.66 2.27
CA TYR A 94 -14.78 -4.86 2.89
C TYR A 94 -13.45 -5.62 2.95
N LEU A 95 -12.39 -4.96 2.50
CA LEU A 95 -11.02 -5.44 2.59
C LEU A 95 -10.17 -4.39 3.32
N ALA A 96 -9.17 -4.84 4.06
CA ALA A 96 -8.20 -3.98 4.70
C ALA A 96 -6.88 -4.03 3.94
N ILE A 97 -6.31 -2.85 3.65
CA ILE A 97 -4.93 -2.70 3.21
C ILE A 97 -4.11 -2.37 4.45
N CYS A 98 -3.29 -3.31 4.88
CA CYS A 98 -2.43 -3.19 6.04
C CYS A 98 -0.99 -2.90 5.55
N MET A 99 -0.34 -1.90 6.14
CA MET A 99 0.96 -1.41 5.68
C MET A 99 1.94 -1.32 6.85
N TRP A 100 3.18 -1.79 6.66
CA TRP A 100 4.26 -1.68 7.64
C TRP A 100 5.55 -1.17 6.99
N PRO A 101 6.32 -0.30 7.67
CA PRO A 101 7.60 0.14 7.15
C PRO A 101 8.60 -1.02 7.15
N ARG A 102 9.42 -1.09 6.11
CA ARG A 102 10.68 -1.85 6.12
C ARG A 102 11.84 -0.86 6.18
N GLN A 103 12.91 -1.28 6.85
CA GLN A 103 14.02 -0.38 7.18
C GLN A 103 15.00 -0.21 6.01
N GLY A 104 15.01 -1.12 5.04
CA GLY A 104 15.88 -1.01 3.88
C GLY A 104 15.66 -2.09 2.82
N ARG A 105 16.63 -2.21 1.91
CA ARG A 105 16.65 -3.20 0.82
C ARG A 105 17.39 -4.48 1.19
N ASP A 106 18.25 -4.40 2.19
CA ASP A 106 19.17 -5.45 2.62
C ASP A 106 18.88 -5.91 4.05
N GLY A 107 19.46 -7.02 4.44
CA GLY A 107 19.29 -7.64 5.76
C GLY A 107 18.30 -8.79 5.78
N GLU A 108 17.76 -9.09 6.95
CA GLU A 108 16.86 -10.22 7.17
C GLU A 108 15.49 -9.99 6.50
N VAL A 109 14.76 -11.07 6.20
CA VAL A 109 13.49 -11.02 5.44
C VAL A 109 12.43 -10.14 6.11
N TRP A 110 12.43 -10.05 7.43
CA TRP A 110 11.54 -9.16 8.19
C TRP A 110 12.01 -7.71 8.27
N PHE A 111 13.25 -7.42 7.90
CA PHE A 111 13.81 -6.07 7.89
C PHE A 111 13.75 -5.45 6.50
N ARG A 112 14.03 -6.25 5.47
CA ARG A 112 14.19 -5.81 4.09
C ARG A 112 12.90 -5.77 3.29
N HIS A 113 12.90 -4.97 2.22
CA HIS A 113 11.91 -5.03 1.15
C HIS A 113 12.61 -5.02 -0.22
N PRO A 114 12.47 -6.07 -1.05
CA PRO A 114 13.11 -6.11 -2.36
C PRO A 114 12.59 -4.99 -3.26
N THR A 115 13.36 -4.62 -4.29
CA THR A 115 12.82 -3.83 -5.41
C THR A 115 11.83 -4.67 -6.22
N ILE A 116 11.06 -4.02 -7.10
CA ILE A 116 10.10 -4.75 -7.93
C ILE A 116 10.81 -5.67 -8.93
N GLU A 117 11.96 -5.26 -9.46
CA GLU A 117 12.79 -6.05 -10.38
C GLU A 117 13.32 -7.30 -9.69
N GLN A 118 13.86 -7.15 -8.48
CA GLN A 118 14.34 -8.28 -7.68
C GLN A 118 13.22 -9.26 -7.35
N ALA A 119 12.01 -8.76 -7.05
CA ALA A 119 10.84 -9.59 -6.79
C ALA A 119 10.42 -10.37 -8.05
N VAL A 120 10.38 -9.70 -9.21
CA VAL A 120 10.08 -10.31 -10.51
C VAL A 120 11.11 -11.38 -10.87
N ASP A 121 12.40 -11.10 -10.69
CA ASP A 121 13.47 -12.06 -10.95
C ASP A 121 13.39 -13.28 -10.03
N SER A 122 13.08 -13.06 -8.75
CA SER A 122 12.88 -14.14 -7.79
C SER A 122 11.67 -15.02 -8.17
N TYR A 123 10.56 -14.40 -8.58
CA TYR A 123 9.38 -15.10 -9.08
C TYR A 123 9.73 -15.95 -10.31
N ARG A 124 10.41 -15.38 -11.30
CA ARG A 124 10.84 -16.09 -12.51
C ARG A 124 11.78 -17.24 -12.18
N LYS A 125 12.75 -17.08 -11.28
CA LYS A 125 13.65 -18.17 -10.87
C LYS A 125 12.91 -19.32 -10.20
N THR A 126 11.88 -19.00 -9.42
CA THR A 126 11.13 -20.01 -8.64
C THR A 126 10.10 -20.75 -9.50
N TYR A 127 9.45 -20.04 -10.43
CA TYR A 127 8.27 -20.55 -11.14
C TYR A 127 8.39 -20.53 -12.67
N SER A 128 9.59 -20.33 -13.24
CA SER A 128 9.82 -20.55 -14.68
C SER A 128 9.80 -22.05 -14.99
N THR A 129 8.59 -22.61 -15.10
CA THR A 129 8.37 -23.82 -15.89
C THR A 129 8.62 -23.45 -17.37
N PRO A 130 9.28 -24.30 -18.17
CA PRO A 130 9.31 -24.11 -19.61
C PRO A 130 7.87 -24.02 -20.11
N ARG A 131 7.50 -22.88 -20.70
CA ARG A 131 6.23 -22.77 -21.41
C ARG A 131 6.35 -23.67 -22.64
N MET A 132 5.78 -24.87 -22.57
CA MET A 132 5.41 -25.61 -23.78
C MET A 132 4.25 -24.84 -24.42
N TYR A 133 4.58 -24.03 -25.42
CA TYR A 133 3.65 -23.62 -26.47
C TYR A 133 4.31 -23.94 -27.80
#